data_AF-A0A967CGR7-F1
#
_entry.id   AF-A0A967CGR7-F1
#
_cell.length_a   1.000
_cell.length_b   1.000
_cell.length_c   1.000
_cell.angle_alpha   90.00
_cell.angle_beta   90.00
_cell.angle_gamma   90.00
#
_symmetry.space_group_name_H-M   'P 1'
#
loop_
_entity.id
_entity.type
_entity.pdbx_description
1 polymer ?
#
loop_
_entity_poly.entity_id
_entity_poly.type
_entity_poly.pdbx_seq_one_letter_code
_entity_poly.pdbx_strand_id
1 'polypeptide(L)' 'MHIAPFDNKNAPIVDVDDATVPLNYFNIVKLKRGEAFEYQVPGYETCIVPATGTIDISVEGMQFAALGNRGEDVWD' A
#
# COMPACT_ATOMS: atom_id res chain seq x y z
N MET A 1 -1.95 15.62 5.65
CA MET A 1 -0.96 14.63 6.13
C MET A 1 0.06 15.35 6.99
N HIS A 2 0.39 14.83 8.19
CA HIS A 2 1.39 15.42 9.09
C HIS A 2 2.85 15.18 8.61
N ILE A 3 3.04 14.15 7.79
CA ILE A 3 4.31 13.82 7.12
C ILE A 3 4.31 14.49 5.74
N ALA A 4 5.32 15.28 5.44
CA ALA A 4 5.47 15.92 4.13
C ALA A 4 5.66 14.85 3.02
N PRO A 5 5.13 15.04 1.81
CA PRO A 5 5.34 14.09 0.72
C PRO A 5 6.82 13.93 0.36
N PHE A 6 7.26 12.69 0.20
CA PHE A 6 8.57 12.34 -0.33
C PHE A 6 8.48 11.05 -1.14
N ASP A 7 9.52 10.75 -1.93
CA ASP A 7 9.65 9.44 -2.55
C ASP A 7 10.17 8.45 -1.51
N ASN A 8 9.27 7.63 -0.97
CA ASN A 8 9.59 6.58 -0.01
C ASN A 8 10.21 5.34 -0.66
N LYS A 9 10.36 5.30 -2.00
CA LYS A 9 10.98 4.17 -2.73
C LYS A 9 10.32 2.83 -2.41
N ASN A 10 9.00 2.84 -2.21
CA ASN A 10 8.18 1.71 -1.76
C ASN A 10 8.58 1.12 -0.39
N ALA A 11 9.44 1.80 0.38
CA ALA A 11 9.72 1.46 1.77
C ALA A 11 8.64 2.04 2.70
N PRO A 12 8.35 1.41 3.85
CA PRO A 12 7.37 1.91 4.80
C PRO A 12 7.64 3.36 5.20
N ILE A 13 6.59 4.18 5.24
CA ILE A 13 6.65 5.54 5.78
C ILE A 13 6.57 5.49 7.30
N VAL A 14 5.76 4.56 7.83
CA VAL A 14 5.74 4.14 9.22
C VAL A 14 5.95 2.63 9.21
N ASP A 15 7.06 2.19 9.78
CA ASP A 15 7.41 0.76 9.88
C ASP A 15 6.87 0.15 11.19
N VAL A 16 6.99 -1.16 11.33
CA VAL A 16 6.66 -1.86 12.58
C VAL A 16 7.44 -1.28 13.76
N ASP A 17 6.83 -1.30 14.94
CA ASP A 17 7.42 -0.80 16.19
C ASP A 17 7.82 0.69 16.14
N ASP A 18 7.17 1.51 15.31
CA ASP A 18 7.37 2.96 15.33
C ASP A 18 7.19 3.54 16.74
N ALA A 19 8.15 4.36 17.18
CA ALA A 19 8.18 4.86 18.55
C ALA A 19 7.03 5.81 18.89
N THR A 20 6.39 6.42 17.90
CA THR A 20 5.29 7.38 18.09
C THR A 20 3.94 6.71 17.90
N VAL A 21 3.83 5.83 16.89
CA VAL A 21 2.58 5.13 16.52
C VAL A 21 2.80 3.61 16.43
N PRO A 22 3.09 2.93 17.56
CA PRO A 22 3.54 1.53 17.55
C PRO A 22 2.52 0.52 17.00
N LEU A 23 1.24 0.91 16.94
CA LEU A 23 0.14 0.08 16.46
C LEU A 23 -0.20 0.34 14.98
N ASN A 24 0.58 1.16 14.27
CA ASN A 24 0.33 1.50 12.89
C ASN A 24 1.51 1.11 12.00
N TYR A 25 1.18 0.53 10.86
CA TYR A 25 2.07 0.39 9.71
C TYR A 25 1.47 1.18 8.55
N PHE A 26 2.29 1.95 7.83
CA PHE A 26 1.81 2.72 6.68
C PHE A 26 2.86 2.78 5.58
N ASN A 27 2.47 2.38 4.37
CA ASN A 27 3.31 2.45 3.19
C ASN A 27 2.50 2.93 1.99
N ILE A 28 3.10 3.80 1.17
CA ILE A 28 2.59 4.14 -0.15
C ILE A 28 3.44 3.39 -1.17
N VAL A 29 2.83 2.44 -1.86
CA VAL A 29 3.50 1.65 -2.90
C VAL A 29 3.11 2.18 -4.26
N LYS A 30 4.11 2.48 -5.11
CA LYS A 30 3.95 2.87 -6.51
C LYS A 30 4.56 1.78 -7.40
N LEU A 31 3.75 1.23 -8.29
CA LEU A 31 4.16 0.20 -9.25
C LEU A 31 4.01 0.71 -10.68
N LYS A 32 4.94 0.31 -11.54
CA LYS A 32 4.75 0.36 -12.98
C LYS A 32 4.03 -0.90 -13.45
N ARG A 33 3.46 -0.84 -14.66
CA ARG A 33 2.80 -2.00 -15.26
C ARG A 33 3.74 -3.21 -15.32
N GLY A 34 3.30 -4.33 -14.76
CA GLY A 34 4.05 -5.58 -14.71
C GLY A 34 4.97 -5.72 -13.50
N GLU A 35 5.11 -4.69 -12.65
CA GLU A 35 5.81 -4.80 -11.38
C GLU A 35 4.88 -5.41 -10.31
N ALA A 36 5.48 -6.11 -9.35
CA ALA A 36 4.80 -6.70 -8.22
C ALA A 36 5.47 -6.23 -6.92
N PHE A 37 4.69 -6.24 -5.84
CA PHE A 37 5.17 -5.93 -4.50
C PHE A 37 4.61 -6.98 -3.54
N GLU A 38 5.52 -7.67 -2.85
CA GLU A 38 5.19 -8.70 -1.88
C GLU A 38 5.54 -8.20 -0.48
N TYR A 39 4.64 -8.39 0.48
CA TYR A 39 4.89 -8.01 1.86
C TYR A 39 4.08 -8.85 2.84
N GLN A 40 4.55 -8.87 4.09
CA GLN A 40 3.86 -9.41 5.25
C GLN A 40 4.21 -8.54 6.46
N VAL A 41 3.24 -8.25 7.31
CA VAL A 41 3.44 -7.46 8.52
C VAL A 41 2.82 -8.22 9.71
N PRO A 42 3.55 -9.19 10.29
CA PRO A 42 3.01 -10.02 11.37
C PRO A 42 2.51 -9.19 12.55
N GLY A 43 1.33 -9.53 13.08
CA GLY A 43 0.70 -8.81 14.19
C GLY A 43 -0.17 -7.62 13.78
N TYR A 44 -0.25 -7.29 12.49
CA TYR A 44 -1.06 -6.20 11.96
C TYR A 44 -2.15 -6.74 11.03
N GLU A 45 -3.37 -6.24 11.20
CA GLU A 45 -4.39 -6.34 10.16
C GLU A 45 -4.02 -5.40 8.99
N THR A 46 -4.31 -5.82 7.77
CA THR A 46 -3.89 -5.10 6.56
C THR A 46 -5.10 -4.67 5.74
N CYS A 47 -5.09 -3.42 5.29
CA CYS A 47 -6.04 -2.88 4.33
C CYS A 47 -5.28 -2.30 3.13
N ILE A 48 -5.58 -2.80 1.92
CA ILE A 48 -5.01 -2.29 0.67
C ILE A 48 -6.02 -1.36 0.03
N VAL A 49 -5.62 -0.11 -0.23
CA VAL A 49 -6.47 0.91 -0.83
C VAL A 49 -5.84 1.41 -2.13
N PRO A 50 -6.36 1.01 -3.31
CA PRO A 50 -5.92 1.58 -4.57
C PRO A 50 -6.23 3.09 -4.61
N ALA A 51 -5.19 3.92 -4.53
CA ALA A 51 -5.34 5.36 -4.66
C ALA A 51 -5.69 5.73 -6.11
N THR A 52 -4.90 5.23 -7.05
CA THR A 52 -5.11 5.31 -8.50
C THR A 52 -4.60 4.03 -9.17
N GLY A 53 -5.08 3.77 -10.39
CA GLY A 53 -4.77 2.59 -11.16
C GLY A 53 -5.57 1.35 -10.73
N THR A 54 -5.14 0.22 -11.28
CA THR A 54 -5.77 -1.09 -11.10
C THR A 54 -4.69 -2.11 -10.77
N ILE A 55 -4.93 -2.95 -9.76
CA ILE A 55 -4.01 -3.99 -9.32
C ILE A 55 -4.72 -5.34 -9.19
N ASP A 56 -3.97 -6.42 -9.38
CA ASP A 56 -4.37 -7.76 -8.96
C ASP A 56 -3.74 -8.05 -7.59
N ILE A 57 -4.50 -8.63 -6.67
CA ILE A 57 -4.05 -8.97 -5.33
C ILE A 57 -4.16 -10.49 -5.16
N SER A 58 -3.11 -11.10 -4.60
CA SER A 58 -3.19 -12.45 -4.07
C SER A 58 -2.83 -12.47 -2.59
N VAL A 59 -3.66 -13.15 -1.80
CA VAL A 59 -3.47 -13.32 -0.35
C VAL A 59 -3.81 -14.76 0.00
N GLU A 60 -2.84 -15.50 0.55
CA GLU A 60 -3.02 -16.89 1.01
C GLU A 60 -3.72 -17.81 -0.01
N GLY A 61 -3.39 -17.64 -1.30
CA GLY A 61 -3.99 -18.44 -2.38
C GLY A 61 -5.38 -18.00 -2.83
N MET A 62 -5.95 -16.94 -2.25
CA MET A 62 -7.09 -16.21 -2.81
C MET A 62 -6.62 -15.14 -3.81
N GLN A 63 -7.47 -14.82 -4.79
CA GLN A 63 -7.19 -13.84 -5.83
C GLN A 63 -8.32 -12.81 -5.93
N PHE A 64 -7.93 -11.54 -6.04
CA PHE A 64 -8.81 -10.42 -6.33
C PHE A 64 -8.24 -9.70 -7.56
N ALA A 65 -8.88 -9.89 -8.71
CA ALA A 65 -8.42 -9.30 -9.96
C ALA A 65 -9.03 -7.91 -10.18
N ALA A 66 -8.28 -7.06 -10.88
CA ALA A 66 -8.70 -5.75 -11.35
C ALA A 66 -9.29 -4.83 -10.26
N LEU A 67 -8.68 -4.77 -9.08
CA LEU A 67 -9.11 -3.88 -8.00
C LEU A 67 -8.64 -2.44 -8.25
N GLY A 68 -9.57 -1.49 -8.22
CA GLY A 68 -9.31 -0.06 -8.38
C GLY A 68 -9.80 0.48 -9.73
N ASN A 69 -10.56 1.58 -9.70
CA ASN A 69 -11.20 2.19 -10.88
C ASN A 69 -10.79 3.65 -11.13
N ARG A 70 -10.08 4.25 -10.18
CA ARG A 70 -9.62 5.64 -10.25
C ARG A 70 -8.38 5.74 -11.13
N GLY A 71 -8.35 6.67 -12.07
CA GLY A 71 -7.31 6.74 -13.10
C GLY A 71 -6.25 7.79 -12.81
N GLU A 72 -6.67 9.04 -12.78
CA GLU A 72 -5.82 10.24 -12.70
C GLU A 72 -5.52 10.61 -11.26
N ASP A 73 -6.53 10.69 -10.39
CA ASP A 73 -6.36 11.07 -9.00
C ASP A 73 -7.38 10.41 -8.06
N VAL A 74 -7.52 10.89 -6.83
CA VAL A 74 -8.41 10.27 -5.84
C VAL A 74 -9.86 10.75 -5.94
N TRP A 75 -10.15 11.70 -6.84
CA TRP A 75 -11.41 12.43 -7.03
C TRP A 75 -12.12 12.11 -8.36
N ASP A 76 -11.53 11.27 -9.21
CA ASP A 76 -12.13 10.82 -10.48
C ASP A 76 -13.02 9.57 -10.34
#